data_AF-A0A7W0S5G3-F1
#
_entry.id   AF-A0A7W0S5G3-F1
#
_cell.length_a   1.000
_cell.length_b   1.000
_cell.length_c   1.000
_cell.angle_alpha   90.00
_cell.angle_beta   90.00
_cell.angle_gamma   90.00
#
_symmetry.space_group_name_H-M   'P 1'
#
loop_
_entity.id
_entity.type
_entity.pdbx_description
1 polymer ?
#
loop_
_entity_poly.entity_id
_entity_poly.type
_entity_poly.pdbx_seq_one_letter_code
_entity_poly.pdbx_strand_id
1 'polypeptide(L)'
;ALLALAPQANVGVAAVLLLGTGVCFTLWTSNSQSILQLTTPDHLRGRVLSLYLFAFAGLAPLGGLLAGWLAEVGGTTLAFSVSGATGLVMTAYALAQRGGDTRRAWGQLGTLLMRSPRP
;
A
#
# COMPACT_ATOMS: atom_id res chain seq x y z
N ALA A 1 10.13 -1.76 8.72
CA ALA A 1 10.41 -0.60 9.60
C ALA A 1 9.57 -0.63 10.88
N LEU A 2 8.24 -0.58 10.80
CA LEU A 2 7.34 -0.55 11.98
C LEU A 2 7.47 -1.78 12.91
N LEU A 3 7.62 -2.98 12.36
CA LEU A 3 7.93 -4.20 13.13
C LEU A 3 9.28 -4.14 13.85
N ALA A 4 10.26 -3.44 13.29
CA ALA A 4 11.59 -3.30 13.88
C ALA A 4 11.65 -2.20 14.96
N LEU A 5 10.67 -1.27 14.98
CA LEU A 5 10.49 -0.27 16.02
C LEU A 5 9.87 -0.85 17.30
N ALA A 6 9.13 -1.96 17.20
CA ALA A 6 8.40 -2.56 18.31
C ALA A 6 9.25 -2.89 19.56
N PRO A 7 10.53 -3.34 19.45
CA PRO A 7 11.37 -3.64 20.62
C PRO A 7 12.26 -2.49 21.13
N GLN A 8 12.33 -1.34 20.45
CA GLN A 8 13.52 -0.47 20.56
C GLN A 8 13.38 0.63 21.62
N ALA A 9 14.24 0.57 22.65
CA ALA A 9 14.43 1.62 23.66
C ALA A 9 15.40 2.75 23.21
N ASN A 10 15.93 2.69 21.98
CA ASN A 10 16.93 3.64 21.47
C ASN A 10 16.33 4.63 20.45
N VAL A 11 16.25 5.90 20.85
CA VAL A 11 15.64 7.00 20.09
C VAL A 11 16.31 7.21 18.72
N GLY A 12 17.63 6.97 18.61
CA GLY A 12 18.37 7.18 17.36
C GLY A 12 17.97 6.21 16.25
N VAL A 13 17.82 4.92 16.58
CA VAL A 13 17.38 3.89 15.61
C VAL A 13 15.92 4.12 15.21
N ALA A 14 15.08 4.53 16.16
CA ALA A 14 13.69 4.85 15.90
C ALA A 14 13.56 6.03 14.91
N ALA A 15 14.35 7.09 15.10
CA ALA A 15 14.35 8.25 14.21
C ALA A 15 14.73 7.89 12.76
N VAL A 16 15.76 7.06 12.57
CA VAL A 16 16.18 6.62 11.22
C VAL A 16 15.10 5.77 10.55
N LEU A 17 14.47 4.85 11.29
CA LEU A 17 13.39 4.01 10.76
C LEU A 17 12.13 4.83 10.42
N LEU A 18 11.79 5.82 11.24
CA LEU A 18 10.68 6.74 10.97
C LEU A 18 10.98 7.63 9.77
N LEU A 19 12.21 8.12 9.63
CA LEU A 19 12.65 8.90 8.47
C LEU A 19 12.50 8.07 7.19
N GLY A 20 13.02 6.84 7.17
CA GLY A 20 12.86 5.93 6.04
C GLY A 20 11.39 5.66 5.71
N THR A 21 10.55 5.47 6.74
CA THR A 21 9.10 5.27 6.58
C THR A 21 8.44 6.52 5.97
N GLY A 22 8.81 7.72 6.41
CA GLY A 22 8.28 8.98 5.88
C GLY A 22 8.66 9.24 4.42
N VAL A 23 9.89 8.89 4.03
CA VAL A 23 10.34 8.95 2.63
C VAL A 23 9.53 7.98 1.76
N CYS A 24 9.40 6.71 2.19
CA CYS A 24 8.60 5.72 1.46
C CYS A 24 7.14 6.15 1.34
N PHE A 25 6.56 6.69 2.41
CA PHE A 25 5.17 7.17 2.41
C PHE A 25 4.98 8.32 1.42
N THR A 26 5.86 9.32 1.42
CA THR A 26 5.80 10.45 0.48
C THR A 26 5.93 9.99 -0.98
N LEU A 27 6.86 9.08 -1.26
CA LEU A 27 7.01 8.53 -2.60
C LEU A 27 5.75 7.79 -3.05
N TRP A 28 5.15 7.00 -2.16
CA TRP A 28 3.93 6.26 -2.45
C TRP A 28 2.74 7.19 -2.71
N THR A 29 2.55 8.24 -1.88
CA THR A 29 1.44 9.19 -2.06
C THR A 29 1.58 9.95 -3.38
N SER A 30 2.77 10.45 -3.72
CA SER A 30 3.02 11.14 -4.99
C SER A 30 2.76 10.23 -6.20
N ASN A 31 3.28 8.99 -6.19
CA ASN A 31 3.05 8.05 -7.29
C ASN A 31 1.56 7.70 -7.44
N SER A 32 0.86 7.47 -6.33
CA SER A 32 -0.57 7.14 -6.36
C SER A 32 -1.39 8.26 -6.99
N GLN A 33 -1.09 9.51 -6.65
CA GLN A 33 -1.75 10.66 -7.28
C GLN A 33 -1.44 10.78 -8.76
N SER A 34 -0.17 10.61 -9.17
CA SER A 34 0.21 10.67 -10.59
C SER A 34 -0.46 9.57 -11.42
N ILE A 35 -0.47 8.33 -10.92
CA ILE A 35 -1.13 7.21 -11.60
C ILE A 35 -2.62 7.51 -11.78
N LEU A 36 -3.31 7.93 -10.72
CA LEU A 36 -4.73 8.27 -10.79
C LEU A 36 -5.01 9.39 -11.81
N GLN A 37 -4.15 10.39 -11.88
CA GLN A 37 -4.30 11.49 -12.85
C GLN A 37 -4.10 11.03 -14.30
N LEU A 38 -3.14 10.12 -14.53
CA LEU A 38 -2.79 9.61 -15.86
C LEU A 38 -3.74 8.52 -16.37
N THR A 39 -4.31 7.70 -15.48
CA THR A 39 -5.22 6.61 -15.88
C THR A 39 -6.67 7.07 -16.00
N THR A 40 -7.03 8.22 -15.43
CA THR A 40 -8.42 8.68 -15.41
C THR A 40 -8.72 9.60 -16.60
N PRO A 41 -9.79 9.34 -17.36
CA PRO A 41 -10.28 10.24 -18.41
C PRO A 41 -10.60 11.65 -17.87
N ASP A 42 -10.31 12.69 -18.65
CA ASP A 42 -10.41 14.10 -18.18
C ASP A 42 -11.78 14.47 -17.59
N HIS A 43 -12.88 13.95 -18.17
CA HIS A 43 -14.25 14.23 -17.73
C HIS A 43 -14.64 13.53 -16.40
N LEU A 44 -13.87 12.53 -15.95
CA LEU A 44 -14.11 11.81 -14.69
C LEU A 44 -13.05 12.10 -13.62
N ARG A 45 -11.98 12.83 -13.95
CA ARG A 45 -10.83 13.08 -13.06
C ARG A 45 -11.25 13.61 -11.69
N GLY A 46 -12.17 14.58 -11.66
CA GLY A 46 -12.69 15.15 -10.40
C GLY A 46 -13.49 14.16 -9.55
N ARG A 47 -14.27 13.27 -10.18
CA ARG A 47 -15.07 12.25 -9.47
C ARG A 47 -14.21 11.11 -8.93
N VAL A 48 -13.20 10.67 -9.69
CA VAL A 48 -12.27 9.62 -9.23
C VAL A 48 -11.39 10.16 -8.10
N LEU A 49 -10.90 11.40 -8.23
CA LEU A 49 -10.09 12.01 -7.19
C LEU A 49 -10.90 12.27 -5.91
N SER A 50 -12.17 12.67 -6.00
CA SER A 50 -13.01 12.85 -4.82
C SER A 50 -13.27 11.53 -4.07
N LEU A 51 -13.51 10.43 -4.79
CA LEU A 51 -13.63 9.10 -4.18
C LEU A 51 -12.32 8.64 -3.53
N TYR A 52 -11.17 8.90 -4.19
CA TYR A 52 -9.85 8.62 -3.61
C TYR A 52 -9.63 9.40 -2.30
N LEU A 53 -9.89 10.70 -2.31
CA LEU A 53 -9.74 11.55 -1.13
C LEU A 53 -10.73 11.17 -0.03
N PHE A 54 -11.98 10.83 -0.37
CA PHE A 54 -12.98 10.36 0.57
C PHE A 54 -12.53 9.05 1.24
N ALA A 55 -12.06 8.07 0.46
CA ALA A 55 -11.57 6.81 0.99
C ALA A 55 -10.33 7.02 1.89
N PHE A 56 -9.38 7.85 1.46
CA PHE A 56 -8.15 8.09 2.19
C PHE A 56 -8.36 8.90 3.47
N ALA A 57 -9.05 10.04 3.37
CA ALA A 57 -9.29 10.92 4.52
C ALA A 57 -10.40 10.38 5.44
N GLY A 58 -11.41 9.72 4.90
CA GLY A 58 -12.53 9.15 5.67
C GLY A 58 -12.12 7.96 6.55
N LEU A 59 -11.10 7.20 6.14
CA LEU A 59 -10.57 6.08 6.93
C LEU A 59 -9.50 6.52 7.95
N ALA A 60 -8.89 7.69 7.77
CA ALA A 60 -7.88 8.22 8.69
C ALA A 60 -8.33 8.27 10.17
N PRO A 61 -9.51 8.81 10.54
CA PRO A 61 -9.96 8.83 11.94
C PRO A 61 -10.16 7.43 12.51
N LEU A 62 -10.66 6.48 11.71
CA LEU A 62 -10.82 5.08 12.15
C LEU A 62 -9.47 4.42 12.42
N GLY A 63 -8.48 4.66 11.56
CA GLY A 63 -7.11 4.19 11.77
C GLY A 63 -6.50 4.79 13.04
N GLY A 64 -6.74 6.08 13.30
CA GLY A 64 -6.30 6.77 14.51
C GLY A 64 -6.93 6.19 15.79
N LEU A 65 -8.24 5.94 15.79
CA LEU A 65 -8.94 5.32 16.93
C LEU A 65 -8.44 3.90 17.21
N LEU A 66 -8.26 3.09 16.17
CA LEU A 66 -7.71 1.73 16.31
C LEU A 66 -6.28 1.75 16.85
N ALA A 67 -5.43 2.64 16.31
CA ALA A 67 -4.05 2.78 16.77
C ALA A 67 -3.97 3.27 18.22
N GLY A 68 -4.83 4.23 18.60
CA GLY A 68 -4.93 4.73 19.97
C GLY A 68 -5.39 3.64 20.94
N TRP A 69 -6.43 2.89 20.60
CA TRP A 69 -6.93 1.78 21.40
C TRP A 69 -5.88 0.66 21.57
N LEU A 70 -5.18 0.31 20.49
CA LEU A 70 -4.07 -0.66 20.55
C LEU A 70 -2.92 -0.17 21.46
N ALA A 71 -2.62 1.13 21.42
CA ALA A 71 -1.62 1.74 22.28
C ALA A 71 -2.06 1.77 23.75
N GLU A 72 -3.35 1.92 24.03
CA GLU A 72 -3.91 1.89 25.39
C GLU A 72 -3.87 0.47 25.99
N VAL A 73 -4.25 -0.54 25.23
CA VAL A 73 -4.37 -1.93 25.73
C VAL A 73 -3.02 -2.60 25.96
N GLY A 74 -2.02 -2.36 25.10
CA GLY A 74 -0.69 -2.97 25.31
C GLY A 74 0.47 -2.17 24.74
N GLY A 75 0.34 -0.85 24.80
CA GLY A 75 1.44 0.08 24.57
C GLY A 75 1.79 0.29 23.10
N THR A 76 2.79 1.15 22.90
CA THR A 76 3.31 1.51 21.58
C THR A 76 3.85 0.31 20.82
N THR A 77 4.46 -0.67 21.50
CA THR A 77 4.97 -1.91 20.90
C THR A 77 3.88 -2.71 20.18
N LEU A 78 2.71 -2.91 20.79
CA LEU A 78 1.61 -3.62 20.14
C LEU A 78 1.08 -2.84 18.93
N ALA A 79 0.85 -1.54 19.07
CA ALA A 79 0.38 -0.69 17.98
C ALA A 79 1.33 -0.72 16.76
N PHE A 80 2.65 -0.67 16.98
CA PHE A 80 3.64 -0.76 15.92
C PHE A 80 3.77 -2.16 15.31
N SER A 81 3.64 -3.21 16.12
CA SER A 81 3.66 -4.60 15.62
C SER A 81 2.47 -4.91 14.71
N VAL A 82 1.26 -4.48 15.10
CA VAL A 82 0.02 -4.69 14.33
C VAL A 82 0.04 -3.90 13.02
N SER A 83 0.46 -2.63 13.06
CA SER A 83 0.63 -1.82 11.83
C SER A 83 1.71 -2.38 10.90
N GLY A 84 2.82 -2.89 11.45
CA GLY A 84 3.84 -3.58 10.66
C GLY A 84 3.34 -4.88 10.02
N ALA A 85 2.62 -5.70 10.78
CA ALA A 85 2.07 -6.97 10.31
C ALA A 85 1.03 -6.77 9.20
N THR A 86 0.10 -5.85 9.38
CA THR A 86 -0.89 -5.49 8.35
C THR A 86 -0.20 -4.97 7.08
N GLY A 87 0.84 -4.15 7.20
CA GLY A 87 1.65 -3.72 6.04
C GLY A 87 2.31 -4.87 5.28
N LEU A 88 2.86 -5.86 5.99
CA LEU A 88 3.43 -7.07 5.37
C LEU A 88 2.37 -7.91 4.67
N VAL A 89 1.21 -8.13 5.30
CA VAL A 89 0.10 -8.89 4.71
C VAL A 89 -0.37 -8.21 3.43
N MET A 90 -0.54 -6.89 3.43
CA MET A 90 -0.95 -6.14 2.24
C MET A 90 0.11 -6.19 1.13
N THR A 91 1.39 -6.12 1.49
CA THR A 91 2.48 -6.24 0.51
C THR A 91 2.52 -7.65 -0.10
N ALA A 92 2.37 -8.69 0.72
CA ALA A 92 2.30 -10.07 0.25
C ALA A 92 1.08 -10.31 -0.65
N TYR A 93 -0.08 -9.77 -0.28
CA TYR A 93 -1.29 -9.83 -1.10
C TYR A 93 -1.11 -9.12 -2.46
N ALA A 94 -0.47 -7.95 -2.47
CA ALA A 94 -0.17 -7.24 -3.71
C ALA A 94 0.80 -8.02 -4.63
N LEU A 95 1.82 -8.67 -4.05
CA LEU A 95 2.75 -9.52 -4.80
C LEU A 95 2.06 -10.77 -5.36
N ALA A 96 1.15 -11.38 -4.59
CA ALA A 96 0.36 -12.53 -5.05
C ALA A 96 -0.51 -12.19 -6.27
N GLN A 97 -1.11 -11.00 -6.30
CA GLN A 97 -1.90 -10.54 -7.45
C GLN A 97 -1.04 -10.29 -8.70
N ARG A 98 0.15 -9.70 -8.55
CA ARG A 98 1.08 -9.47 -9.67
C ARG A 98 1.56 -10.77 -10.33
N GLY A 99 1.76 -11.82 -9.53
CA GLY A 99 2.08 -13.16 -10.04
C GLY A 99 0.94 -13.79 -10.84
N GLY A 100 -0.31 -13.53 -10.44
CA GLY A 100 -1.50 -13.99 -11.15
C GLY A 100 -1.70 -13.32 -12.51
N ASP A 101 -1.56 -12.01 -12.58
CA ASP A 101 -1.73 -11.26 -13.83
C ASP A 101 -0.64 -11.56 -14.86
N THR A 102 0.59 -11.75 -14.41
CA THR A 102 1.69 -12.17 -15.30
C THR A 102 1.40 -13.55 -15.88
N ARG A 103 0.99 -14.52 -15.05
CA ARG A 103 0.62 -15.88 -15.52
C ARG A 103 -0.55 -15.85 -16.51
N ARG A 104 -1.54 -14.99 -16.30
CA ARG A 104 -2.68 -14.80 -17.21
C ARG A 104 -2.26 -14.19 -18.55
N ALA A 105 -1.37 -13.20 -18.54
CA ALA A 105 -0.85 -12.58 -19.76
C ALA A 105 -0.06 -13.57 -20.62
N TRP A 106 0.81 -14.39 -20.01
CA TRP A 106 1.52 -15.45 -20.73
C TRP A 106 0.59 -16.54 -21.30
N GLY A 107 -0.48 -16.88 -20.57
CA GLY A 107 -1.51 -17.81 -21.06
C GLY A 107 -2.24 -17.28 -22.30
N GLN A 108 -2.61 -15.99 -22.28
CA GLN A 108 -3.25 -15.35 -23.44
C GLN A 108 -2.32 -15.25 -24.64
N LEU A 109 -1.05 -14.90 -24.43
CA LEU A 109 -0.04 -14.89 -25.51
C LEU A 109 0.15 -16.29 -26.10
N GLY A 110 0.18 -17.34 -25.27
CA GLY A 110 0.21 -18.72 -25.76
C GLY A 110 -0.98 -19.06 -26.65
N THR A 111 -2.20 -18.68 -26.24
CA THR A 111 -3.40 -18.90 -27.06
C THR A 111 -3.44 -18.06 -28.34
N LEU A 112 -2.89 -16.84 -28.32
CA LEU A 112 -2.81 -15.96 -29.49
C LEU A 112 -1.76 -16.45 -30.50
N LEU A 113 -0.62 -16.97 -30.02
CA LEU A 113 0.42 -17.57 -30.86
C LEU A 113 0.00 -18.91 -31.47
N MET A 114 -0.91 -19.65 -30.82
CA MET A 114 -1.51 -20.87 -31.41
C MET A 114 -2.59 -20.55 -32.46
N ARG A 115 -3.16 -19.35 -32.43
CA ARG A 115 -4.20 -18.89 -33.37
C ARG A 115 -3.64 -18.15 -34.60
N SER A 116 -2.34 -17.90 -34.68
CA SER A 116 -1.77 -17.28 -35.88
C SER A 116 -1.83 -18.27 -37.04
N PRO A 117 -2.50 -17.93 -38.17
CA PRO A 117 -2.43 -18.73 -39.38
C PRO A 117 -0.98 -18.71 -39.84
N ARG A 118 -0.35 -19.89 -39.88
CA ARG A 118 0.97 -20.02 -40.51
C ARG A 118 0.78 -19.68 -42.01
N PRO A 119 1.64 -18.82 -42.59
CA PRO A 119 1.61 -18.53 -44.02
C PRO A 119 1.93 -19.78 -44.86
#